data_AF-A0A345DM41-F1
#
_entry.id   AF-A0A345DM41-F1
#
_cell.length_a   1.000
_cell.length_b   1.000
_cell.length_c   1.000
_cell.angle_alpha   90.00
_cell.angle_beta   90.00
_cell.angle_gamma   90.00
#
_symmetry.space_group_name_H-M   'P 1'
#
loop_
_entity.id
_entity.type
_entity.pdbx_description
1 polymer ?
#
loop_
_entity_poly.entity_id
_entity_poly.type
_entity_poly.pdbx_seq_one_letter_code
_entity_poly.pdbx_strand_id
1 'polypeptide(L)'
;MLKNLSKKIKFIWLGILSGFLSIFLILGIGLTLPGMGLESLKFINSLKNQIQRAFPQGKFVINSKIKIYETLTNTVLKSSYEADILSSLNFYEKPDENETIKQEYLQFSETWFYNHWGPTIKKHENIDLYDVGLDLIEFNKTVAVKFHSYGYVNTGTQWMFKSGGIQQMFSAGLKEHALIQKTINNQEDYNQMVDNGGPDINGLVVNKSIGTYLVNNKVWFLNMQLKNLAYVMTAMGGESVFVNSALTPQDIIAPIIVDDLYHPNFVSALDATRAGTVFILMWQFLLLSIGPIIIIIIRKKN
;
A
#
# COMPACT_ATOMS: atom_id res chain seq x y z
N MET A 1 9.09 -8.90 55.24
CA MET A 1 10.11 -7.92 54.81
C MET A 1 9.55 -6.53 54.48
N LEU A 2 8.56 -6.38 53.59
CA LEU A 2 8.05 -5.05 53.16
C LEU A 2 7.33 -4.21 54.25
N LYS A 3 6.87 -4.85 55.34
CA LYS A 3 6.09 -4.22 56.42
C LYS A 3 6.88 -3.25 57.33
N ASN A 4 8.21 -3.31 57.30
CA ASN A 4 9.13 -2.54 58.17
C ASN A 4 9.92 -1.46 57.41
N LEU A 5 9.61 -1.21 56.14
CA LEU A 5 10.29 -0.18 55.36
C LEU A 5 9.87 1.22 55.82
N SER A 6 10.85 2.15 55.87
CA SER A 6 10.60 3.55 56.19
C SER A 6 9.65 4.19 55.17
N LYS A 7 8.93 5.24 55.58
CA LYS A 7 8.00 5.98 54.71
C LYS A 7 8.66 6.46 53.41
N LYS A 8 9.94 6.86 53.49
CA LYS A 8 10.76 7.27 52.34
C LYS A 8 11.00 6.11 51.38
N ILE A 9 11.36 4.92 51.90
CA ILE A 9 11.61 3.74 51.08
C ILE A 9 10.32 3.21 50.43
N LYS A 10 9.18 3.25 51.15
CA LYS A 10 7.86 2.91 50.58
C LYS A 10 7.48 3.81 49.40
N PHE A 11 7.73 5.12 49.51
CA PHE A 11 7.46 6.07 48.44
C PHE A 11 8.36 5.83 47.21
N ILE A 12 9.64 5.52 47.43
CA ILE A 12 10.58 5.13 46.37
C ILE A 12 10.09 3.86 45.65
N TRP A 13 9.70 2.82 46.39
CA TRP A 13 9.17 1.59 45.79
C TRP A 13 7.86 1.79 45.02
N LEU A 14 6.94 2.62 45.55
CA LEU A 14 5.73 2.98 44.82
C LEU A 14 6.05 3.68 43.51
N GLY A 15 6.96 4.64 43.52
CA GLY A 15 7.40 5.35 42.30
C GLY A 15 8.08 4.43 41.29
N ILE A 16 8.91 3.49 41.75
CA ILE A 16 9.57 2.49 40.87
C ILE A 16 8.53 1.57 40.24
N LEU A 17 7.61 1.01 41.04
CA LEU A 17 6.60 0.07 40.55
C LEU A 17 5.59 0.75 39.63
N SER A 18 5.12 1.94 39.98
CA SER A 18 4.21 2.71 39.11
C SER A 18 4.93 3.19 37.85
N GLY A 19 6.19 3.61 37.96
CA GLY A 19 7.01 4.03 36.82
C GLY A 19 7.26 2.87 35.85
N PHE A 20 7.66 1.70 36.37
CA PHE A 20 7.84 0.49 35.57
C PHE A 20 6.56 0.11 34.85
N LEU A 21 5.44 0.16 35.56
CA LEU A 21 4.13 -0.05 34.98
C LEU A 21 3.88 0.99 33.83
N SER A 22 3.90 2.28 34.12
CA SER A 22 3.65 3.31 33.10
C SER A 22 4.56 3.20 31.87
N ILE A 23 5.82 2.81 32.03
CA ILE A 23 6.75 2.59 30.91
C ILE A 23 6.26 1.48 29.98
N PHE A 24 5.77 0.36 30.50
CA PHE A 24 5.23 -0.73 29.67
C PHE A 24 4.04 -0.26 28.84
N LEU A 25 3.12 0.51 29.43
CA LEU A 25 1.96 1.03 28.71
C LEU A 25 2.37 2.06 27.65
N ILE A 26 3.26 3.00 28.00
CA ILE A 26 3.75 4.05 27.09
C ILE A 26 4.51 3.43 25.91
N LEU A 27 5.44 2.50 26.19
CA LEU A 27 6.16 1.77 25.14
C LEU A 27 5.21 0.93 24.29
N GLY A 28 4.24 0.28 24.92
CA GLY A 28 3.21 -0.48 24.23
C GLY A 28 2.44 0.37 23.21
N ILE A 29 1.91 1.52 23.64
CA ILE A 29 1.20 2.45 22.75
C ILE A 29 2.15 3.02 21.68
N GLY A 30 3.32 3.50 22.08
CA GLY A 30 4.29 4.14 21.20
C GLY A 30 4.78 3.24 20.07
N LEU A 31 5.04 1.96 20.37
CA LEU A 31 5.50 0.97 19.39
C LEU A 31 4.37 0.43 18.51
N THR A 32 3.13 0.43 19.00
CA THR A 32 1.95 -0.05 18.24
C THR A 32 1.42 1.00 17.26
N LEU A 33 1.68 2.29 17.50
CA LEU A 33 1.12 3.38 16.69
C LEU A 33 1.54 3.35 15.20
N PRO A 34 2.84 3.22 14.85
CA PRO A 34 3.27 3.38 13.45
C PRO A 34 2.65 2.35 12.51
N GLY A 35 2.74 1.05 12.80
CA GLY A 35 2.21 0.01 11.92
C GLY A 35 2.85 -0.03 10.53
N MET A 36 2.56 -1.08 9.75
CA MET A 36 2.92 -1.10 8.32
C MET A 36 2.16 -0.03 7.53
N GLY A 37 0.97 0.39 7.99
CA GLY A 37 0.16 1.41 7.33
C GLY A 37 0.85 2.78 7.22
N LEU A 38 1.67 3.17 8.21
CA LEU A 38 2.43 4.41 8.10
C LEU A 38 3.52 4.32 7.04
N GLU A 39 4.21 3.18 6.94
CA GLU A 39 5.21 2.93 5.89
C GLU A 39 4.57 2.91 4.50
N SER A 40 3.39 2.29 4.37
CA SER A 40 2.60 2.35 3.14
C SER A 40 2.16 3.76 2.80
N LEU A 41 1.77 4.58 3.80
CA LEU A 41 1.37 5.97 3.55
C LEU A 41 2.53 6.80 3.00
N LYS A 42 3.74 6.64 3.56
CA LYS A 42 4.95 7.30 3.02
C LYS A 42 5.23 6.86 1.59
N PHE A 43 5.13 5.55 1.32
CA PHE A 43 5.26 5.01 -0.03
C PHE A 43 4.22 5.59 -0.99
N ILE A 44 2.94 5.55 -0.63
CA ILE A 44 1.82 6.08 -1.41
C ILE A 44 2.01 7.57 -1.68
N ASN A 45 2.47 8.35 -0.72
CA ASN A 45 2.74 9.78 -0.93
C ASN A 45 3.89 10.01 -1.90
N SER A 46 4.96 9.22 -1.82
CA SER A 46 6.04 9.29 -2.81
C SER A 46 5.55 8.90 -4.21
N LEU A 47 4.73 7.86 -4.31
CA LEU A 47 4.11 7.41 -5.56
C LEU A 47 3.18 8.47 -6.14
N LYS A 48 2.36 9.09 -5.29
CA LYS A 48 1.48 10.19 -5.68
C LYS A 48 2.28 11.34 -6.29
N ASN A 49 3.38 11.75 -5.67
CA ASN A 49 4.23 12.80 -6.22
C ASN A 49 4.76 12.43 -7.61
N GLN A 50 5.17 11.16 -7.82
CA GLN A 50 5.62 10.70 -9.13
C GLN A 50 4.50 10.64 -10.17
N ILE A 51 3.30 10.22 -9.79
CA ILE A 51 2.11 10.24 -10.66
C ILE A 51 1.78 11.68 -11.06
N GLN A 52 1.79 12.63 -10.13
CA GLN A 52 1.52 14.04 -10.42
C GLN A 52 2.60 14.68 -11.31
N ARG A 53 3.86 14.21 -11.21
CA ARG A 53 4.96 14.60 -12.11
C ARG A 53 4.78 13.99 -13.52
N ALA A 54 4.40 12.72 -13.58
CA ALA A 54 4.22 11.96 -14.80
C ALA A 54 3.00 12.40 -15.61
N PHE A 55 1.89 12.66 -14.92
CA PHE A 55 0.60 13.07 -15.49
C PHE A 55 0.13 14.35 -14.83
N PRO A 56 0.71 15.53 -15.16
CA PRO A 56 0.28 16.79 -14.56
C PRO A 56 -1.18 17.10 -14.90
N GLN A 57 -1.90 17.65 -13.93
CA GLN A 57 -3.30 18.02 -14.07
C GLN A 57 -3.51 18.93 -15.30
N GLY A 58 -4.50 18.61 -16.12
CA GLY A 58 -4.88 19.34 -17.31
C GLY A 58 -3.95 19.15 -18.52
N LYS A 59 -2.82 18.44 -18.36
CA LYS A 59 -1.88 18.22 -19.47
C LYS A 59 -2.36 17.12 -20.40
N PHE A 60 -2.56 15.92 -19.87
CA PHE A 60 -2.95 14.74 -20.66
C PHE A 60 -4.43 14.43 -20.47
N VAL A 61 -5.28 15.21 -21.15
CA VAL A 61 -6.74 15.07 -21.07
C VAL A 61 -7.26 14.37 -22.33
N ILE A 62 -7.84 13.18 -22.20
CA ILE A 62 -8.47 12.44 -23.29
C ILE A 62 -9.68 13.22 -23.80
N ASN A 63 -9.70 13.45 -25.11
CA ASN A 63 -10.74 14.19 -25.81
C ASN A 63 -11.96 13.29 -26.06
N SER A 64 -13.10 13.61 -25.47
CA SER A 64 -14.33 12.83 -25.61
C SER A 64 -14.99 12.88 -26.99
N LYS A 65 -14.50 13.76 -27.88
CA LYS A 65 -15.04 13.94 -29.24
C LYS A 65 -14.38 13.03 -30.27
N ILE A 66 -13.32 12.29 -29.92
CA ILE A 66 -12.67 11.37 -30.85
C ILE A 66 -13.58 10.17 -31.12
N LYS A 67 -13.55 9.64 -32.34
CA LYS A 67 -14.47 8.56 -32.75
C LYS A 67 -14.31 7.28 -31.94
N ILE A 68 -13.10 7.03 -31.46
CA ILE A 68 -12.76 5.82 -30.72
C ILE A 68 -12.79 6.02 -29.19
N TYR A 69 -13.38 7.11 -28.69
CA TYR A 69 -13.31 7.49 -27.27
C TYR A 69 -13.74 6.35 -26.32
N GLU A 70 -14.91 5.77 -26.54
CA GLU A 70 -15.40 4.68 -25.69
C GLU A 70 -14.53 3.43 -25.81
N THR A 71 -14.06 3.08 -27.01
CA THR A 71 -13.16 1.94 -27.20
C THR A 71 -11.85 2.16 -26.45
N LEU A 72 -11.19 3.30 -26.68
CA LEU A 72 -9.92 3.66 -26.05
C LEU A 72 -10.03 3.68 -24.52
N THR A 73 -11.08 4.29 -23.98
CA THR A 73 -11.25 4.38 -22.52
C THR A 73 -11.56 3.01 -21.91
N ASN A 74 -12.44 2.22 -22.53
CA ASN A 74 -12.79 0.89 -22.02
C ASN A 74 -11.71 -0.18 -22.22
N THR A 75 -10.72 0.04 -23.10
CA THR A 75 -9.58 -0.86 -23.25
C THR A 75 -8.35 -0.35 -22.50
N VAL A 76 -7.85 0.84 -22.83
CA VAL A 76 -6.57 1.36 -22.32
C VAL A 76 -6.64 1.73 -20.84
N LEU A 77 -7.70 2.43 -20.42
CA LEU A 77 -7.81 2.79 -19.00
C LEU A 77 -8.13 1.57 -18.16
N LYS A 78 -9.12 0.75 -18.56
CA LYS A 78 -9.48 -0.49 -17.85
C LYS A 78 -8.28 -1.43 -17.69
N SER A 79 -7.53 -1.69 -18.78
CA SER A 79 -6.35 -2.56 -18.73
C SER A 79 -5.25 -2.02 -17.82
N SER A 80 -5.20 -0.71 -17.54
CA SER A 80 -4.25 -0.17 -16.56
C SER A 80 -4.56 -0.62 -15.14
N TYR A 81 -5.84 -0.75 -14.76
CA TYR A 81 -6.25 -1.30 -13.45
C TYR A 81 -5.96 -2.80 -13.38
N GLU A 82 -6.23 -3.52 -14.47
CA GLU A 82 -5.95 -4.96 -14.56
C GLU A 82 -4.44 -5.22 -14.48
N ALA A 83 -3.64 -4.53 -15.29
CA ALA A 83 -2.20 -4.69 -15.32
C ALA A 83 -1.53 -4.33 -13.99
N ASP A 84 -2.02 -3.30 -13.28
CA ASP A 84 -1.46 -2.93 -11.99
C ASP A 84 -1.61 -4.07 -10.98
N ILE A 85 -2.83 -4.60 -10.85
CA ILE A 85 -3.11 -5.74 -9.97
C ILE A 85 -2.36 -6.99 -10.43
N LEU A 86 -2.44 -7.36 -11.71
CA LEU A 86 -1.80 -8.57 -12.22
C LEU A 86 -0.28 -8.49 -12.09
N SER A 87 0.33 -7.33 -12.28
CA SER A 87 1.77 -7.17 -12.10
C SER A 87 2.22 -7.41 -10.65
N SER A 88 1.32 -7.30 -9.67
CA SER A 88 1.55 -7.59 -8.25
C SER A 88 1.25 -9.04 -7.83
N LEU A 89 0.75 -9.88 -8.74
CA LEU A 89 0.56 -11.31 -8.49
C LEU A 89 1.82 -12.11 -8.80
N ASN A 90 2.22 -13.01 -7.88
CA ASN A 90 3.31 -13.94 -8.13
C ASN A 90 2.80 -15.19 -8.84
N PHE A 91 2.89 -15.19 -10.17
CA PHE A 91 2.40 -16.28 -11.01
C PHE A 91 3.22 -17.57 -10.90
N TYR A 92 4.43 -17.52 -10.34
CA TYR A 92 5.40 -18.61 -10.38
C TYR A 92 5.38 -19.53 -9.15
N GLU A 93 4.86 -19.06 -8.01
CA GLU A 93 4.86 -19.85 -6.76
C GLU A 93 3.70 -20.83 -6.65
N LYS A 94 2.51 -20.48 -7.16
CA LYS A 94 1.29 -21.29 -7.02
C LYS A 94 0.35 -21.21 -8.24
N PRO A 95 0.75 -21.77 -9.40
CA PRO A 95 0.06 -21.57 -10.68
C PRO A 95 -1.43 -21.93 -10.67
N ASP A 96 -1.83 -22.99 -9.94
CA ASP A 96 -3.23 -23.44 -9.90
C ASP A 96 -4.12 -22.57 -8.98
N GLU A 97 -3.59 -22.07 -7.85
CA GLU A 97 -4.30 -21.10 -6.98
C GLU A 97 -4.37 -19.71 -7.65
N ASN A 98 -3.37 -19.39 -8.48
CA ASN A 98 -3.25 -18.10 -9.15
C ASN A 98 -4.33 -17.83 -10.20
N GLU A 99 -4.88 -18.85 -10.87
CA GLU A 99 -5.92 -18.60 -11.88
C GLU A 99 -7.24 -18.18 -11.21
N THR A 100 -7.65 -18.82 -10.11
CA THR A 100 -8.84 -18.38 -9.36
C THR A 100 -8.65 -16.98 -8.78
N ILE A 101 -7.49 -16.71 -8.16
CA ILE A 101 -7.17 -15.38 -7.59
C ILE A 101 -7.14 -14.32 -8.70
N LYS A 102 -6.57 -14.64 -9.86
CA LYS A 102 -6.56 -13.76 -11.04
C LYS A 102 -7.97 -13.39 -11.48
N GLN A 103 -8.90 -14.35 -11.55
CA GLN A 103 -10.29 -14.04 -11.92
C GLN A 103 -10.97 -13.12 -10.91
N GLU A 104 -10.76 -13.33 -9.61
CA GLU A 104 -11.28 -12.43 -8.57
C GLU A 104 -10.71 -11.02 -8.69
N TYR A 105 -9.42 -10.93 -9.01
CA TYR A 105 -8.69 -9.68 -9.19
C TYR A 105 -9.19 -8.90 -10.42
N LEU A 106 -9.37 -9.59 -11.54
CA LEU A 106 -9.91 -9.01 -12.78
C LEU A 106 -11.35 -8.54 -12.58
N GLN A 107 -12.19 -9.35 -11.93
CA GLN A 107 -13.58 -8.95 -11.65
C GLN A 107 -13.63 -7.74 -10.71
N PHE A 108 -12.74 -7.68 -9.72
CA PHE A 108 -12.63 -6.53 -8.82
C PHE A 108 -12.19 -5.26 -9.57
N SER A 109 -11.18 -5.38 -10.43
CA SER A 109 -10.70 -4.31 -11.31
C SER A 109 -11.81 -3.77 -12.20
N GLU A 110 -12.52 -4.67 -12.89
CA GLU A 110 -13.61 -4.33 -13.77
C GLU A 110 -14.76 -3.62 -13.03
N THR A 111 -15.15 -4.15 -11.88
CA THR A 111 -16.21 -3.56 -11.05
C THR A 111 -15.82 -2.17 -10.57
N TRP A 112 -14.58 -1.99 -10.11
CA TRP A 112 -14.07 -0.68 -9.69
C TRP A 112 -14.11 0.31 -10.85
N PHE A 113 -13.54 -0.08 -11.99
CA PHE A 113 -13.45 0.76 -13.19
C PHE A 113 -14.82 1.24 -13.65
N TYR A 114 -15.78 0.34 -13.83
CA TYR A 114 -17.11 0.72 -14.31
C TYR A 114 -17.93 1.50 -13.29
N ASN A 115 -17.73 1.27 -11.99
CA ASN A 115 -18.38 2.07 -10.96
C ASN A 115 -17.84 3.50 -10.91
N HIS A 116 -16.52 3.67 -11.07
CA HIS A 116 -15.88 4.98 -11.01
C HIS A 116 -16.01 5.76 -12.34
N TRP A 117 -15.53 5.17 -13.43
CA TRP A 117 -15.41 5.83 -14.74
C TRP A 117 -16.59 5.59 -15.67
N GLY A 118 -17.38 4.53 -15.46
CA GLY A 118 -18.52 4.20 -16.30
C GLY A 118 -19.52 5.35 -16.49
N PRO A 119 -19.89 6.13 -15.44
CA PRO A 119 -20.75 7.30 -15.60
C PRO A 119 -20.14 8.40 -16.49
N THR A 120 -18.85 8.70 -16.30
CA THR A 120 -18.10 9.72 -17.07
C THR A 120 -17.99 9.33 -18.54
N ILE A 121 -17.66 8.06 -18.81
CA ILE A 121 -17.57 7.51 -20.17
C ILE A 121 -18.93 7.57 -20.86
N LYS A 122 -20.01 7.13 -20.21
CA LYS A 122 -21.38 7.19 -20.78
C LYS A 122 -21.82 8.61 -21.13
N LYS A 123 -21.40 9.60 -20.35
CA LYS A 123 -21.69 11.02 -20.61
C LYS A 123 -20.77 11.66 -21.65
N HIS A 124 -19.78 10.94 -22.17
CA HIS A 124 -18.77 11.47 -23.08
C HIS A 124 -18.07 12.71 -22.51
N GLU A 125 -17.67 12.62 -21.24
CA GLU A 125 -16.89 13.68 -20.57
C GLU A 125 -15.39 13.45 -20.82
N ASN A 126 -14.61 14.53 -20.93
CA ASN A 126 -13.16 14.41 -21.03
C ASN A 126 -12.59 13.74 -19.77
N ILE A 127 -11.56 12.90 -19.92
CA ILE A 127 -10.91 12.21 -18.79
C ILE A 127 -9.47 12.69 -18.68
N ASP A 128 -9.10 13.23 -17.51
CA ASP A 128 -7.73 13.61 -17.22
C ASP A 128 -6.94 12.41 -16.69
N LEU A 129 -5.79 12.11 -17.29
CA LEU A 129 -4.92 11.03 -16.81
C LEU A 129 -4.37 11.32 -15.39
N TYR A 130 -4.34 12.58 -14.96
CA TYR A 130 -4.08 12.94 -13.56
C TYR A 130 -5.09 12.29 -12.62
N ASP A 131 -6.39 12.41 -12.92
CA ASP A 131 -7.46 11.88 -12.09
C ASP A 131 -7.46 10.34 -12.11
N VAL A 132 -7.18 9.73 -13.26
CA VAL A 132 -6.97 8.27 -13.38
C VAL A 132 -5.81 7.81 -12.49
N GLY A 133 -4.69 8.53 -12.50
CA GLY A 133 -3.54 8.23 -11.65
C GLY A 133 -3.86 8.31 -10.15
N LEU A 134 -4.66 9.29 -9.74
CA LEU A 134 -5.11 9.40 -8.35
C LEU A 134 -6.11 8.30 -7.95
N ASP A 135 -7.03 7.92 -8.85
CA ASP A 135 -7.96 6.83 -8.58
C ASP A 135 -7.24 5.47 -8.47
N LEU A 136 -6.22 5.22 -9.30
CA LEU A 136 -5.37 4.02 -9.19
C LEU A 136 -4.70 3.90 -7.81
N ILE A 137 -4.36 5.01 -7.15
CA ILE A 137 -3.86 4.98 -5.77
C ILE A 137 -4.93 4.46 -4.80
N GLU A 138 -6.16 4.92 -4.94
CA GLU A 138 -7.26 4.53 -4.05
C GLU A 138 -7.71 3.08 -4.29
N PHE A 139 -7.73 2.69 -5.56
CA PHE A 139 -7.88 1.31 -5.98
C PHE A 139 -6.84 0.40 -5.31
N ASN A 140 -5.55 0.75 -5.39
CA ASN A 140 -4.46 -0.01 -4.76
C ASN A 140 -4.62 -0.16 -3.24
N LYS A 141 -5.05 0.89 -2.53
CA LYS A 141 -5.34 0.79 -1.09
C LYS A 141 -6.43 -0.23 -0.83
N THR A 142 -7.50 -0.20 -1.63
CA THR A 142 -8.63 -1.12 -1.48
C THR A 142 -8.23 -2.57 -1.78
N VAL A 143 -7.40 -2.79 -2.80
CA VAL A 143 -6.79 -4.09 -3.12
C VAL A 143 -5.97 -4.60 -1.94
N ALA A 144 -5.10 -3.75 -1.38
CA ALA A 144 -4.26 -4.12 -0.24
C ALA A 144 -5.08 -4.51 1.01
N VAL A 145 -6.20 -3.82 1.28
CA VAL A 145 -7.14 -4.21 2.35
C VAL A 145 -7.75 -5.58 2.08
N LYS A 146 -8.26 -5.78 0.86
CA LYS A 146 -9.10 -6.92 0.51
C LYS A 146 -8.29 -8.20 0.39
N PHE A 147 -7.11 -8.13 -0.23
CA PHE A 147 -6.39 -9.31 -0.68
C PHE A 147 -5.04 -9.53 0.02
N HIS A 148 -4.49 -8.52 0.70
CA HIS A 148 -3.19 -8.67 1.39
C HIS A 148 -3.36 -8.65 2.90
N SER A 149 -3.40 -7.47 3.51
CA SER A 149 -3.47 -7.34 4.97
C SER A 149 -4.06 -6.00 5.36
N TYR A 150 -4.90 -6.03 6.38
CA TYR A 150 -5.46 -4.82 6.98
C TYR A 150 -4.36 -3.88 7.51
N GLY A 151 -3.22 -4.45 7.93
CA GLY A 151 -2.07 -3.71 8.44
C GLY A 151 -1.36 -2.85 7.40
N TYR A 152 -1.54 -3.08 6.09
CA TYR A 152 -0.90 -2.28 5.04
C TYR A 152 -1.52 -0.90 4.85
N VAL A 153 -2.71 -0.64 5.38
CA VAL A 153 -3.43 0.63 5.17
C VAL A 153 -3.96 1.25 6.47
N ASN A 154 -3.81 0.57 7.60
CA ASN A 154 -4.27 1.02 8.90
C ASN A 154 -3.12 1.09 9.90
N THR A 155 -3.28 1.90 10.93
CA THR A 155 -2.30 1.98 12.02
C THR A 155 -2.23 0.65 12.77
N GLY A 156 -1.13 0.41 13.47
CA GLY A 156 -1.00 -0.81 14.26
C GLY A 156 -2.05 -0.90 15.38
N THR A 157 -2.50 0.24 15.91
CA THR A 157 -3.58 0.28 16.90
C THR A 157 -4.93 -0.13 16.32
N GLN A 158 -5.32 0.42 15.16
CA GLN A 158 -6.54 0.00 14.45
C GLN A 158 -6.49 -1.50 14.12
N TRP A 159 -5.32 -1.97 13.70
CA TRP A 159 -5.13 -3.37 13.36
C TRP A 159 -5.26 -4.30 14.56
N MET A 160 -4.67 -3.95 15.71
CA MET A 160 -4.77 -4.73 16.95
C MET A 160 -6.22 -4.91 17.41
N PHE A 161 -7.07 -3.88 17.25
CA PHE A 161 -8.47 -3.92 17.69
C PHE A 161 -9.46 -4.44 16.63
N LYS A 162 -9.00 -4.77 15.42
CA LYS A 162 -9.83 -5.44 14.42
C LYS A 162 -10.05 -6.91 14.83
N SER A 163 -11.25 -7.44 14.59
CA SER A 163 -11.52 -8.87 14.74
C SER A 163 -10.51 -9.71 13.93
N GLY A 164 -9.85 -10.67 14.59
CA GLY A 164 -8.77 -11.47 13.99
C GLY A 164 -7.46 -10.72 13.72
N GLY A 165 -7.37 -9.43 14.07
CA GLY A 165 -6.24 -8.56 13.76
C GLY A 165 -4.93 -8.99 14.41
N ILE A 166 -4.96 -9.36 15.70
CA ILE A 166 -3.78 -9.91 16.40
C ILE A 166 -3.34 -11.22 15.76
N GLN A 167 -4.26 -12.13 15.44
CA GLN A 167 -3.92 -13.40 14.78
C GLN A 167 -3.26 -13.17 13.42
N GLN A 168 -3.80 -12.24 12.60
CA GLN A 168 -3.19 -11.85 11.33
C GLN A 168 -1.81 -11.24 11.55
N MET A 169 -1.66 -10.33 12.52
CA MET A 169 -0.41 -9.65 12.84
C MET A 169 0.71 -10.64 13.20
N PHE A 170 0.41 -11.71 13.93
CA PHE A 170 1.40 -12.73 14.33
C PHE A 170 1.51 -13.92 13.38
N SER A 171 0.79 -13.91 12.25
CA SER A 171 0.89 -14.99 11.25
C SER A 171 2.28 -15.06 10.61
N ALA A 172 2.72 -16.28 10.30
CA ALA A 172 4.02 -16.53 9.67
C ALA A 172 4.10 -15.93 8.26
N GLY A 173 3.06 -16.18 7.44
CA GLY A 173 3.00 -15.71 6.05
C GLY A 173 3.04 -14.19 5.91
N LEU A 174 2.59 -13.43 6.91
CA LEU A 174 2.65 -11.97 6.82
C LEU A 174 4.06 -11.41 6.95
N LYS A 175 4.94 -12.03 7.76
CA LYS A 175 6.33 -11.57 7.88
C LYS A 175 7.10 -11.83 6.59
N GLU A 176 6.87 -12.99 6.00
CA GLU A 176 7.42 -13.36 4.70
C GLU A 176 6.93 -12.41 3.61
N HIS A 177 5.62 -12.18 3.52
CA HIS A 177 5.07 -11.22 2.57
C HIS A 177 5.64 -9.80 2.77
N ALA A 178 5.76 -9.33 4.01
CA ALA A 178 6.37 -8.02 4.31
C ALA A 178 7.86 -7.94 3.93
N LEU A 179 8.60 -9.05 4.06
CA LEU A 179 10.01 -9.16 3.65
C LEU A 179 10.16 -9.07 2.12
N ILE A 180 9.33 -9.83 1.42
CA ILE A 180 9.17 -9.86 -0.03
C ILE A 180 8.87 -8.45 -0.56
N GLN A 181 7.86 -7.78 -0.01
CA GLN A 181 7.43 -6.45 -0.45
C GLN A 181 8.46 -5.34 -0.17
N LYS A 182 9.27 -5.44 0.90
CA LYS A 182 10.32 -4.43 1.18
C LYS A 182 11.61 -4.64 0.38
N THR A 183 11.79 -5.81 -0.24
CA THR A 183 13.04 -6.14 -0.91
C THR A 183 13.10 -5.37 -2.24
N ILE A 184 14.30 -4.89 -2.57
CA ILE A 184 14.56 -4.15 -3.80
C ILE A 184 15.53 -4.98 -4.63
N ASN A 185 15.12 -5.30 -5.85
CA ASN A 185 15.96 -5.97 -6.82
C ASN A 185 16.54 -4.94 -7.81
N ASN A 186 17.53 -5.37 -8.60
CA ASN A 186 17.92 -4.63 -9.79
C ASN A 186 16.70 -4.47 -10.71
N GLN A 187 16.45 -3.25 -11.18
CA GLN A 187 15.24 -2.95 -11.96
C GLN A 187 15.24 -3.61 -13.33
N GLU A 188 16.40 -3.77 -13.96
CA GLU A 188 16.52 -4.45 -15.26
C GLU A 188 16.20 -5.93 -15.14
N ASP A 189 16.72 -6.57 -14.08
CA ASP A 189 16.40 -7.98 -13.76
C ASP A 189 14.91 -8.14 -13.47
N TYR A 190 14.32 -7.22 -12.69
CA TYR A 190 12.88 -7.23 -12.41
C TYR A 190 12.05 -7.13 -13.69
N ASN A 191 12.42 -6.22 -14.61
CA ASN A 191 11.69 -6.01 -15.85
C ASN A 191 11.66 -7.27 -16.73
N GLN A 192 12.71 -8.10 -16.70
CA GLN A 192 12.77 -9.37 -17.42
C GLN A 192 11.87 -10.46 -16.82
N MET A 193 11.45 -10.30 -15.57
CA MET A 193 10.58 -11.24 -14.86
C MET A 193 9.08 -10.93 -15.03
N VAL A 194 8.73 -9.84 -15.72
CA VAL A 194 7.35 -9.47 -16.04
C VAL A 194 7.09 -9.71 -17.53
N ASP A 195 6.37 -10.80 -17.82
CA ASP A 195 5.86 -11.10 -19.16
C ASP A 195 4.65 -10.21 -19.45
N ASN A 196 4.80 -9.35 -20.44
CA ASN A 196 3.80 -8.37 -20.83
C ASN A 196 3.75 -8.22 -22.36
N GLY A 197 2.59 -7.83 -22.88
CA GLY A 197 2.37 -7.61 -24.31
C GLY A 197 3.06 -6.36 -24.89
N GLY A 198 3.74 -5.56 -24.06
CA GLY A 198 4.27 -4.25 -24.42
C GLY A 198 3.16 -3.20 -24.58
N PRO A 199 3.52 -2.00 -25.07
CA PRO A 199 2.55 -0.96 -25.41
C PRO A 199 1.67 -1.35 -26.59
N ASP A 200 0.36 -1.23 -26.42
CA ASP A 200 -0.63 -1.49 -27.45
C ASP A 200 -1.79 -0.48 -27.37
N ILE A 201 -2.52 -0.29 -28.49
CA ILE A 201 -3.76 0.49 -28.54
C ILE A 201 -4.88 -0.15 -27.72
N ASN A 202 -4.75 -1.44 -27.38
CA ASN A 202 -5.62 -2.14 -26.45
C ASN A 202 -5.21 -1.96 -24.97
N GLY A 203 -4.08 -1.28 -24.73
CA GLY A 203 -3.53 -0.99 -23.41
C GLY A 203 -2.48 -2.00 -22.93
N LEU A 204 -2.23 -2.03 -21.62
CA LEU A 204 -1.18 -2.85 -21.02
C LEU A 204 -1.70 -4.23 -20.67
N VAL A 205 -1.10 -5.29 -21.23
CA VAL A 205 -1.42 -6.68 -20.87
C VAL A 205 -0.28 -7.30 -20.09
N VAL A 206 -0.58 -7.85 -18.90
CA VAL A 206 0.36 -8.62 -18.09
C VAL A 206 -0.04 -10.09 -18.14
N ASN A 207 0.84 -10.91 -18.73
CA ASN A 207 0.61 -12.35 -18.85
C ASN A 207 1.07 -13.07 -17.59
N LYS A 208 2.28 -12.73 -17.11
CA LYS A 208 2.89 -13.28 -15.91
C LYS A 208 3.79 -12.25 -15.24
N SER A 209 3.84 -12.31 -13.92
CA SER A 209 4.71 -11.48 -13.09
C SER A 209 5.22 -12.29 -11.92
N ILE A 210 6.36 -11.88 -11.39
CA ILE A 210 6.89 -12.35 -10.12
C ILE A 210 6.14 -11.71 -8.93
N GLY A 211 5.38 -10.63 -9.13
CA GLY A 211 4.40 -10.09 -8.16
C GLY A 211 4.97 -9.47 -6.87
N THR A 212 6.20 -9.81 -6.52
CA THR A 212 6.92 -9.29 -5.36
C THR A 212 7.64 -7.98 -5.69
N TYR A 213 8.21 -7.34 -4.67
CA TYR A 213 9.06 -6.16 -4.74
C TYR A 213 8.27 -4.89 -5.10
N LEU A 214 7.50 -4.39 -4.14
CA LEU A 214 6.58 -3.26 -4.28
C LEU A 214 7.17 -2.07 -5.06
N VAL A 215 8.38 -1.65 -4.71
CA VAL A 215 9.03 -0.50 -5.34
C VAL A 215 9.35 -0.80 -6.80
N ASN A 216 9.98 -1.96 -7.08
CA ASN A 216 10.31 -2.35 -8.46
C ASN A 216 9.07 -2.52 -9.33
N ASN A 217 8.01 -3.10 -8.77
CA ASN A 217 6.72 -3.25 -9.44
C ASN A 217 6.13 -1.90 -9.86
N LYS A 218 6.06 -0.93 -8.94
CA LYS A 218 5.48 0.39 -9.24
C LYS A 218 6.35 1.22 -10.20
N VAL A 219 7.67 1.07 -10.13
CA VAL A 219 8.59 1.65 -11.13
C VAL A 219 8.32 1.06 -12.51
N TRP A 220 8.24 -0.27 -12.62
CA TRP A 220 7.93 -0.95 -13.88
C TRP A 220 6.57 -0.47 -14.42
N PHE A 221 5.53 -0.49 -13.59
CA PHE A 221 4.17 -0.14 -13.99
C PHE A 221 4.08 1.30 -14.50
N LEU A 222 4.58 2.28 -13.75
CA LEU A 222 4.53 3.68 -14.18
C LEU A 222 5.32 3.90 -15.47
N ASN A 223 6.49 3.28 -15.62
CA ASN A 223 7.26 3.38 -16.86
C ASN A 223 6.55 2.74 -18.06
N MET A 224 5.79 1.65 -17.86
CA MET A 224 4.94 1.09 -18.90
C MET A 224 3.80 2.03 -19.27
N GLN A 225 3.20 2.72 -18.31
CA GLN A 225 2.18 3.74 -18.59
C GLN A 225 2.74 4.93 -19.38
N LEU A 226 3.97 5.37 -19.08
CA LEU A 226 4.66 6.41 -19.87
C LEU A 226 4.95 5.94 -21.30
N LYS A 227 5.34 4.68 -21.50
CA LYS A 227 5.53 4.09 -22.84
C LYS A 227 4.22 3.98 -23.61
N ASN A 228 3.14 3.57 -22.95
CA ASN A 228 1.80 3.52 -23.55
C ASN A 228 1.33 4.91 -23.97
N LEU A 229 1.57 5.92 -23.14
CA LEU A 229 1.27 7.31 -23.45
C LEU A 229 2.01 7.76 -24.73
N ALA A 230 3.31 7.48 -24.83
CA ALA A 230 4.11 7.78 -26.01
C ALA A 230 3.61 7.05 -27.27
N TYR A 231 3.21 5.79 -27.12
CA TYR A 231 2.67 4.99 -28.20
C TYR A 231 1.34 5.54 -28.71
N VAL A 232 0.42 5.88 -27.81
CA VAL A 232 -0.89 6.48 -28.17
C VAL A 232 -0.73 7.81 -28.89
N MET A 233 0.28 8.63 -28.52
CA MET A 233 0.59 9.89 -29.21
C MET A 233 1.10 9.70 -30.64
N THR A 234 1.65 8.54 -30.98
CA THR A 234 2.32 8.29 -32.28
C THR A 234 1.55 7.37 -33.20
N ALA A 235 0.91 6.33 -32.66
CA ALA A 235 0.26 5.27 -33.43
C ALA A 235 -1.11 5.66 -34.01
N MET A 236 -1.75 6.72 -33.49
CA MET A 236 -3.14 7.05 -33.79
C MET A 236 -3.40 7.98 -34.99
N GLY A 237 -2.44 8.11 -35.91
CA GLY A 237 -2.73 8.47 -37.32
C GLY A 237 -3.43 9.82 -37.58
N GLY A 238 -3.34 10.80 -36.68
CA GLY A 238 -3.73 12.20 -36.94
C GLY A 238 -4.98 12.72 -36.24
N GLU A 239 -5.79 11.89 -35.57
CA GLU A 239 -6.76 12.39 -34.57
C GLU A 239 -6.03 12.53 -33.23
N SER A 240 -5.96 13.76 -32.69
CA SER A 240 -5.40 13.97 -31.36
C SER A 240 -6.30 13.32 -30.31
N VAL A 241 -5.80 12.24 -29.70
CA VAL A 241 -6.40 11.59 -28.52
C VAL A 241 -6.60 12.57 -27.39
N PHE A 242 -5.73 13.56 -27.30
CA PHE A 242 -5.75 14.57 -26.26
C PHE A 242 -6.48 15.83 -26.70
N VAL A 243 -7.08 16.54 -25.74
CA VAL A 243 -7.67 17.87 -25.97
C VAL A 243 -6.61 18.84 -26.49
N ASN A 244 -5.38 18.76 -25.96
CA ASN A 244 -4.24 19.50 -26.47
C ASN A 244 -3.57 18.70 -27.60
N SER A 245 -3.81 19.10 -28.85
CA SER A 245 -3.23 18.48 -30.04
C SER A 245 -1.76 18.81 -30.30
N ALA A 246 -1.17 19.72 -29.53
CA ALA A 246 0.25 20.05 -29.63
C ALA A 246 1.14 19.12 -28.81
N LEU A 247 0.57 18.17 -28.05
CA LEU A 247 1.34 17.23 -27.24
C LEU A 247 2.13 16.27 -28.13
N THR A 248 3.37 16.05 -27.72
CA THR A 248 4.33 15.17 -28.38
C THR A 248 4.94 14.19 -27.37
N PRO A 249 5.58 13.10 -27.82
CA PRO A 249 6.32 12.22 -26.91
C PRO A 249 7.41 12.92 -26.09
N GLN A 250 7.93 14.07 -26.55
CA GLN A 250 8.91 14.87 -25.81
C GLN A 250 8.32 15.59 -24.59
N ASP A 251 6.98 15.69 -24.51
CA ASP A 251 6.28 16.25 -23.36
C ASP A 251 6.16 15.28 -22.18
N ILE A 252 6.54 14.02 -22.39
CA ILE A 252 6.56 12.96 -21.39
C ILE A 252 7.86 13.06 -20.58
N ILE A 253 7.76 12.91 -19.26
CA ILE A 253 8.93 12.96 -18.38
C ILE A 253 9.89 11.80 -18.64
N ALA A 254 11.12 11.95 -18.14
CA ALA A 254 12.07 10.85 -18.10
C ALA A 254 11.53 9.66 -17.28
N PRO A 255 11.98 8.43 -17.59
CA PRO A 255 11.60 7.24 -16.83
C PRO A 255 11.86 7.41 -15.33
N ILE A 256 10.93 6.91 -14.54
CA ILE A 256 11.00 6.88 -13.08
C ILE A 256 11.98 5.78 -12.68
N ILE A 257 12.82 6.04 -11.68
CA ILE A 257 13.78 5.05 -11.14
C ILE A 257 13.40 4.64 -9.71
N VAL A 258 14.03 3.57 -9.21
CA VAL A 258 13.79 3.05 -7.85
C VAL A 258 14.00 4.13 -6.78
N ASP A 259 14.99 5.00 -6.96
CA ASP A 259 15.34 6.06 -6.00
C ASP A 259 14.35 7.24 -6.00
N ASP A 260 13.45 7.32 -6.99
CA ASP A 260 12.38 8.32 -7.02
C ASP A 260 11.24 8.01 -6.01
N LEU A 261 11.20 6.78 -5.46
CA LEU A 261 10.17 6.30 -4.56
C LEU A 261 10.72 6.05 -3.15
N TYR A 262 9.87 6.24 -2.14
CA TYR A 262 10.20 5.84 -0.76
C TYR A 262 10.30 4.32 -0.65
N HIS A 263 11.23 3.82 0.16
CA HIS A 263 11.43 2.37 0.35
C HIS A 263 10.87 1.95 1.72
N PRO A 264 9.67 1.33 1.77
CA PRO A 264 9.03 1.03 3.04
C PRO A 264 9.72 -0.09 3.80
N ASN A 265 9.93 0.10 5.11
CA ASN A 265 10.49 -0.95 5.98
C ASN A 265 9.39 -1.70 6.73
N PHE A 266 8.60 -2.49 5.99
CA PHE A 266 7.45 -3.20 6.54
C PHE A 266 7.82 -4.20 7.65
N VAL A 267 8.96 -4.86 7.55
CA VAL A 267 9.41 -5.82 8.58
C VAL A 267 9.69 -5.12 9.90
N SER A 268 10.42 -4.00 9.89
CA SER A 268 10.68 -3.24 11.12
C SER A 268 9.39 -2.68 11.71
N ALA A 269 8.49 -2.17 10.87
CA ALA A 269 7.20 -1.66 11.33
C ALA A 269 6.32 -2.77 11.93
N LEU A 270 6.31 -3.95 11.33
CA LEU A 270 5.60 -5.13 11.83
C LEU A 270 6.18 -5.62 13.16
N ASP A 271 7.51 -5.77 13.25
CA ASP A 271 8.18 -6.24 14.47
C ASP A 271 8.00 -5.23 15.63
N ALA A 272 8.06 -3.92 15.35
CA ALA A 272 7.75 -2.88 16.34
C ALA A 272 6.28 -2.96 16.82
N THR A 273 5.34 -3.13 15.88
CA THR A 273 3.90 -3.24 16.22
C THR A 273 3.60 -4.49 17.04
N ARG A 274 4.24 -5.62 16.71
CA ARG A 274 4.17 -6.86 17.49
C ARG A 274 4.70 -6.67 18.90
N ALA A 275 5.87 -6.04 19.06
CA ALA A 275 6.45 -5.75 20.37
C ALA A 275 5.53 -4.84 21.20
N GLY A 276 5.00 -3.78 20.59
CA GLY A 276 4.02 -2.89 21.22
C GLY A 276 2.75 -3.63 21.67
N THR A 277 2.21 -4.50 20.81
CA THR A 277 1.05 -5.34 21.12
C THR A 277 1.32 -6.25 22.30
N VAL A 278 2.49 -6.89 22.36
CA VAL A 278 2.90 -7.72 23.51
C VAL A 278 2.96 -6.89 24.78
N PHE A 279 3.56 -5.70 24.77
CA PHE A 279 3.60 -4.83 25.95
C PHE A 279 2.21 -4.43 26.44
N ILE A 280 1.28 -4.11 25.52
CA ILE A 280 -0.12 -3.81 25.86
C ILE A 280 -0.83 -5.02 26.45
N LEU A 281 -0.64 -6.23 25.89
CA LEU A 281 -1.26 -7.45 26.39
C LEU A 281 -0.70 -7.87 27.76
N MET A 282 0.62 -7.72 27.96
CA MET A 282 1.28 -8.03 29.24
C MET A 282 0.91 -7.05 30.36
N TRP A 283 0.45 -5.85 30.01
CA TRP A 283 0.10 -4.79 30.94
C TRP A 283 -0.84 -5.25 32.07
N GLN A 284 -1.89 -5.97 31.72
CA GLN A 284 -2.90 -6.42 32.68
C GLN A 284 -2.32 -7.46 33.66
N PHE A 285 -1.47 -8.37 33.19
CA PHE A 285 -0.80 -9.35 34.05
C PHE A 285 0.23 -8.73 34.99
N LEU A 286 0.95 -7.70 34.51
CA LEU A 286 1.85 -6.91 35.36
C LEU A 286 1.06 -6.15 36.42
N LEU A 287 -0.08 -5.55 36.07
CA LEU A 287 -0.99 -4.91 37.02
C LEU A 287 -1.50 -5.90 38.08
N LEU A 288 -1.87 -7.11 37.70
CA LEU A 288 -2.30 -8.15 38.65
C LEU A 288 -1.18 -8.63 39.57
N SER A 289 0.05 -8.69 39.06
CA SER A 289 1.22 -9.15 39.84
C SER A 289 1.74 -8.06 40.79
N ILE A 290 1.74 -6.81 40.35
CA ILE A 290 2.32 -5.66 41.07
C ILE A 290 1.27 -4.92 41.92
N GLY A 291 0.01 -4.90 41.48
CA GLY A 291 -1.10 -4.20 42.12
C GLY A 291 -1.32 -4.57 43.59
N PRO A 292 -1.34 -5.87 43.97
CA PRO A 292 -1.44 -6.28 45.37
C PRO A 292 -0.28 -5.78 46.22
N ILE A 293 0.94 -5.74 45.68
CA ILE A 293 2.13 -5.22 46.37
C ILE A 293 1.98 -3.72 46.62
N ILE A 294 1.52 -2.97 45.62
CA ILE A 294 1.20 -1.53 45.73
C ILE A 294 0.14 -1.31 46.83
N ILE A 295 -0.95 -2.09 46.83
CA ILE A 295 -2.02 -1.98 47.83
C ILE A 295 -1.51 -2.27 49.25
N ILE A 296 -0.66 -3.29 49.43
CA ILE A 296 -0.06 -3.62 50.74
C ILE A 296 0.83 -2.48 51.26
N ILE A 297 1.58 -1.81 50.36
CA ILE A 297 2.40 -0.65 50.72
C ILE A 297 1.52 0.53 51.16
N ILE A 298 0.37 0.75 50.49
CA ILE A 298 -0.56 1.86 50.75
C ILE A 298 -1.45 1.62 51.98
N ARG A 299 -2.06 0.43 52.15
CA ARG A 299 -3.05 0.13 53.21
C ARG A 299 -2.49 0.23 54.63
N LYS A 300 -1.18 0.05 54.83
CA LYS A 300 -0.53 0.15 56.16
C LYS A 300 -0.33 1.61 56.63
N LYS A 301 -1.02 2.56 55.99
CA LYS A 301 -1.06 3.99 56.33
C LYS A 301 -2.17 4.31 57.35
N ASN A 302 -3.07 3.36 57.62
CA ASN A 302 -4.05 3.40 58.71
C ASN A 302 -3.64 2.43 59.81
#